data_AF-A0A2I1EF02-F1
#
_entry.id   AF-A0A2I1EF02-F1
#
_cell.length_a   1.000
_cell.length_b   1.000
_cell.length_c   1.000
_cell.angle_alpha   90.00
_cell.angle_beta   90.00
_cell.angle_gamma   90.00
#
_symmetry.space_group_name_H-M   'P 1'
#
loop_
_entity.id
_entity.type
_entity.pdbx_description
1 polymer ?
#
loop_
_entity_poly.entity_id
_entity_poly.type
_entity_poly.pdbx_seq_one_letter_code
_entity_poly.pdbx_strand_id
1 'polypeptide(L)'
;MTELRRMRDNLQSLKGAFSDLNEADSNALYDNNISVNLEEIQDTPSMKRSFRVSWGPNGTYVYRSKKNLRPIYTSYIARTTPLRIAKASQRDIVRFRKVLIVSEDDVNIKERISKSLELIFEHSTFGQEDDTPYVIPASLSFMDFISVFDTKTIDEHENLTWKLCHALWDDLQIPSEHYDSMSLDKVTRDCRKARISKWFQITNELKMPDHLKLSGYSNDDTDLIFAHLTSKQISKAVLIAIKNREFHLASLISQLYGNDYVKECMKQQIDHWKDTQIDKLISLNHLKLYELLSGNVFATTKGLDWRTTISMQMWYGCRLDDSFDEALNIYDEARTDSEEISNPFVWYNHVNGNDHWKYLDTNKQTFDLHYHLMKLSTDPTHSLEEALHPRTNHVAPLDYRITWLLHYMIARILNIRDFIDNEVMVDQISLKFIFELETLGIWQWAVFIAMFINDPNVRKFMLCELLNRYVHQIPKEKAESFQNFAIKKMQLKEEWLFGSQEMFSKYKEIPGRKRKFGY
;
A
#
# COMPACT_ATOMS: atom_id res chain seq x y z
N MET A 1 -7.32 -11.13 28.61
CA MET A 1 -8.58 -10.86 27.85
C MET A 1 -9.46 -9.76 28.44
N THR A 2 -9.51 -9.56 29.76
CA THR A 2 -10.35 -8.53 30.42
C THR A 2 -9.72 -7.12 30.47
N GLU A 3 -8.40 -6.99 30.52
CA GLU A 3 -7.72 -5.68 30.51
C GLU A 3 -7.52 -5.10 29.10
N LEU A 4 -7.35 -5.94 28.08
CA LEU A 4 -7.33 -5.51 26.67
C LEU A 4 -8.73 -5.10 26.18
N ARG A 5 -9.80 -5.75 26.68
CA ARG A 5 -11.17 -5.24 26.51
C ARG A 5 -11.36 -3.90 27.24
N ARG A 6 -10.83 -3.72 28.45
CA ARG A 6 -10.84 -2.40 29.13
C ARG A 6 -9.99 -1.34 28.42
N MET A 7 -8.89 -1.70 27.76
CA MET A 7 -8.12 -0.77 26.90
C MET A 7 -8.85 -0.46 25.61
N ARG A 8 -9.50 -1.45 24.97
CA ARG A 8 -10.40 -1.23 23.82
C ARG A 8 -11.60 -0.38 24.22
N ASP A 9 -12.17 -0.55 25.41
CA ASP A 9 -13.29 0.24 25.95
C ASP A 9 -12.81 1.64 26.40
N ASN A 10 -11.57 1.79 26.86
CA ASN A 10 -10.96 3.09 27.15
C ASN A 10 -10.52 3.84 25.88
N LEU A 11 -10.09 3.13 24.84
CA LEU A 11 -9.79 3.64 23.51
C LEU A 11 -11.08 3.91 22.71
N GLN A 12 -12.16 3.13 22.90
CA GLN A 12 -13.50 3.35 22.36
C GLN A 12 -14.25 4.47 23.10
N SER A 13 -14.08 4.61 24.42
CA SER A 13 -14.58 5.78 25.15
C SER A 13 -13.76 7.04 24.86
N LEU A 14 -12.47 6.90 24.51
CA LEU A 14 -11.71 7.96 23.84
C LEU A 14 -12.30 8.22 22.44
N LYS A 15 -12.63 7.21 21.64
CA LYS A 15 -13.23 7.34 20.30
C LYS A 15 -14.58 8.06 20.32
N GLY A 16 -15.42 7.84 21.34
CA GLY A 16 -16.68 8.57 21.55
C GLY A 16 -16.48 10.01 22.01
N ALA A 17 -15.52 10.26 22.92
CA ALA A 17 -15.14 11.62 23.30
C ALA A 17 -14.40 12.39 22.17
N PHE A 18 -13.72 11.67 21.28
CA PHE A 18 -13.02 12.20 20.11
C PHE A 18 -13.94 12.35 18.90
N SER A 19 -15.03 11.58 18.76
CA SER A 19 -16.07 11.87 17.75
C SER A 19 -16.77 13.19 18.07
N ASP A 20 -17.03 13.46 19.36
CA ASP A 20 -17.64 14.72 19.80
C ASP A 20 -16.67 15.92 19.67
N LEU A 21 -15.36 15.69 19.72
CA LEU A 21 -14.33 16.70 19.40
C LEU A 21 -14.15 16.88 17.88
N ASN A 22 -14.32 15.82 17.08
CA ASN A 22 -14.21 15.86 15.63
C ASN A 22 -15.48 16.41 14.95
N GLU A 23 -16.68 16.23 15.51
CA GLU A 23 -17.95 16.79 14.98
C GLU A 23 -18.05 18.31 15.18
N ALA A 24 -17.41 18.84 16.22
CA ALA A 24 -17.31 20.28 16.43
C ALA A 24 -16.35 20.97 15.41
N ASP A 25 -15.35 20.24 14.92
CA ASP A 25 -14.38 20.73 13.92
C ASP A 25 -14.81 20.42 12.47
N SER A 26 -15.58 19.35 12.21
CA SER A 26 -15.96 18.92 10.86
C SER A 26 -17.00 19.83 10.19
N ASN A 27 -17.92 20.42 10.96
CA ASN A 27 -18.99 21.27 10.42
C ASN A 27 -18.52 22.67 9.95
N ALA A 28 -17.25 23.03 10.16
CA ALA A 28 -16.69 24.32 9.76
C ALA A 28 -15.75 24.26 8.54
N LEU A 29 -15.52 23.08 7.96
CA LEU A 29 -14.47 22.84 6.95
C LEU A 29 -14.99 22.50 5.55
N TYR A 30 -16.29 22.35 5.35
CA TYR A 30 -16.86 22.07 4.03
C TYR A 30 -17.27 23.34 3.29
N ASP A 31 -16.32 23.91 2.55
CA ASP A 31 -16.65 24.69 1.34
C ASP A 31 -16.30 23.81 0.13
N ASN A 32 -17.31 23.11 -0.40
CA ASN A 32 -17.27 22.10 -1.46
C ASN A 32 -16.95 22.63 -2.87
N ASN A 33 -16.18 23.70 -3.01
CA ASN A 33 -15.89 24.28 -4.33
C ASN A 33 -14.40 24.51 -4.53
N ILE A 34 -13.67 23.47 -4.98
CA ILE A 34 -12.32 23.65 -5.50
C ILE A 34 -12.14 22.82 -6.78
N SER A 35 -12.36 23.46 -7.92
CA SER A 35 -11.71 23.10 -9.17
C SER A 35 -10.24 23.54 -9.10
N VAL A 36 -9.34 22.62 -9.42
CA VAL A 36 -7.89 22.87 -9.40
C VAL A 36 -7.47 23.42 -10.76
N ASN A 37 -7.38 24.75 -10.89
CA ASN A 37 -6.66 25.34 -12.00
C ASN A 37 -5.15 25.28 -11.72
N LEU A 38 -4.50 24.27 -12.30
CA LEU A 38 -3.04 24.04 -12.23
C LEU A 38 -2.21 25.06 -13.03
N GLU A 39 -2.82 26.02 -13.71
CA GLU A 39 -2.10 27.04 -14.51
C GLU A 39 -1.46 28.15 -13.66
N GLU A 40 -1.81 28.32 -12.39
CA GLU A 40 -1.29 29.44 -11.56
C GLU A 40 0.15 29.23 -10.99
N ILE A 41 0.83 28.13 -11.31
CA ILE A 41 2.16 27.81 -10.77
C ILE A 41 3.31 28.28 -11.69
N GLN A 42 3.04 28.77 -12.91
CA GLN A 42 4.13 29.11 -13.86
C GLN A 42 4.85 30.45 -13.66
N ASP A 43 4.45 31.31 -12.71
CA ASP A 43 5.18 32.56 -12.47
C ASP A 43 6.24 32.43 -11.38
N THR A 44 7.48 32.29 -11.82
CA THR A 44 8.69 32.44 -11.01
C THR A 44 8.71 33.81 -10.32
N PRO A 45 8.65 33.87 -8.97
CA PRO A 45 8.70 35.15 -8.27
C PRO A 45 10.14 35.65 -8.28
N SER A 46 10.37 36.78 -8.95
CA SER A 46 11.61 37.55 -8.87
C SER A 46 12.07 37.70 -7.41
N MET A 47 13.21 37.09 -7.10
CA MET A 47 13.84 37.06 -5.79
C MET A 47 14.42 38.43 -5.41
N LYS A 48 13.58 39.38 -4.99
CA LYS A 48 14.08 40.65 -4.41
C LYS A 48 13.58 41.01 -3.02
N ARG A 49 12.90 40.10 -2.31
CA ARG A 49 12.70 40.06 -0.84
C ARG A 49 11.82 38.84 -0.49
N SER A 50 12.42 37.65 -0.41
CA SER A 50 11.69 36.39 -0.23
C SER A 50 11.26 36.18 1.23
N PHE A 51 9.94 36.09 1.47
CA PHE A 51 9.42 35.45 2.69
C PHE A 51 9.87 33.98 2.64
N ARG A 52 10.70 33.54 3.59
CA ARG A 52 11.07 32.11 3.67
C ARG A 52 9.82 31.33 4.05
N VAL A 53 9.48 30.33 3.24
CA VAL A 53 8.41 29.37 3.57
C VAL A 53 8.90 28.60 4.79
N SER A 54 8.15 28.68 5.88
CA SER A 54 8.43 27.94 7.11
C SER A 54 7.40 26.83 7.27
N TRP A 55 7.86 25.70 7.80
CA TRP A 55 7.01 24.56 8.16
C TRP A 55 6.61 24.68 9.63
N GLY A 56 5.31 24.53 9.88
CA GLY A 56 4.71 24.40 11.19
C GLY A 56 4.34 22.93 11.50
N PRO A 57 3.90 22.66 12.73
CA PRO A 57 3.48 21.31 13.13
C PRO A 57 2.31 20.79 12.27
N ASN A 58 2.15 19.46 12.24
CA ASN A 58 1.12 18.75 11.47
C ASN A 58 1.19 18.98 9.95
N GLY A 59 2.39 19.14 9.39
CA GLY A 59 2.57 19.32 7.93
C GLY A 59 1.98 20.62 7.38
N THR A 60 1.87 21.65 8.21
CA THR A 60 1.40 22.96 7.78
C THR A 60 2.56 23.77 7.21
N TYR A 61 2.42 24.37 6.04
CA TYR A 61 3.39 25.33 5.54
C TYR A 61 2.80 26.73 5.51
N VAL A 62 3.67 27.70 5.74
CA VAL A 62 3.33 29.11 5.86
C VAL A 62 3.80 29.84 4.61
N TYR A 63 2.90 30.51 3.90
CA TYR A 63 3.25 31.27 2.70
C TYR A 63 2.58 32.65 2.68
N ARG A 64 3.17 33.58 1.93
CA ARG A 64 2.64 34.93 1.78
C ARG A 64 1.50 34.96 0.74
N SER A 65 0.39 35.60 1.07
CA SER A 65 -0.73 35.82 0.14
C SER A 65 -0.33 36.77 -1.00
N LYS A 66 -0.58 36.38 -2.26
CA LYS A 66 -0.23 37.13 -3.49
C LYS A 66 -1.08 38.40 -3.73
N LYS A 67 -2.12 38.69 -2.94
CA LYS A 67 -2.95 39.89 -3.18
C LYS A 67 -2.21 41.16 -2.71
N ASN A 68 -2.12 42.16 -3.60
CA ASN A 68 -1.52 43.48 -3.38
C ASN A 68 -2.04 44.13 -2.09
N LEU A 69 -1.29 43.99 -1.00
CA LEU A 69 -1.57 44.64 0.27
C LEU A 69 -0.47 45.67 0.53
N ARG A 70 -0.88 46.92 0.70
CA ARG A 70 -0.02 48.00 1.22
C ARG A 70 0.56 47.54 2.56
N PRO A 71 1.84 47.80 2.86
CA PRO A 71 2.46 47.35 4.09
C PRO A 71 1.82 48.12 5.25
N ILE A 72 0.99 47.44 6.03
CA ILE A 72 0.59 47.91 7.35
C ILE A 72 1.53 47.20 8.31
N TYR A 73 2.44 47.97 8.91
CA TYR A 73 3.23 47.51 10.04
C TYR A 73 2.28 47.30 11.23
N THR A 74 2.00 46.06 11.59
CA THR A 74 1.40 45.74 12.89
C THR A 74 2.24 44.70 13.61
N SER A 75 2.51 44.99 14.87
CA SER A 75 3.22 44.15 15.82
C SER A 75 2.48 42.84 16.06
N TYR A 76 3.20 41.73 15.86
CA TYR A 76 3.01 40.39 16.41
C TYR A 76 1.84 40.21 17.39
N ILE A 77 0.85 39.37 17.02
CA ILE A 77 -0.03 38.70 18.00
C ILE A 77 -0.23 37.25 17.54
N ALA A 78 0.54 36.35 18.15
CA ALA A 78 0.18 34.94 18.20
C ALA A 78 -0.99 34.79 19.19
N ARG A 79 -2.17 34.41 18.69
CA ARG A 79 -3.23 33.84 19.54
C ARG A 79 -3.48 32.41 19.11
N THR A 80 -3.07 31.53 20.00
CA THR A 80 -3.41 30.12 20.12
C THR A 80 -4.92 29.91 19.96
N THR A 81 -5.34 29.25 18.89
CA THR A 81 -6.51 28.34 18.71
C THR A 81 -6.84 28.24 17.22
N PRO A 82 -6.91 27.04 16.61
CA PRO A 82 -7.22 26.89 15.18
C PRO A 82 -8.66 27.29 14.81
N LEU A 83 -9.60 27.34 15.77
CA LEU A 83 -11.02 27.64 15.50
C LEU A 83 -11.36 29.10 15.13
N ARG A 84 -10.51 30.10 15.42
CA ARG A 84 -10.90 31.52 15.28
C ARG A 84 -10.31 32.27 14.09
N ILE A 85 -9.57 31.60 13.21
CA ILE A 85 -8.96 32.26 12.04
C ILE A 85 -9.90 32.21 10.82
N ALA A 86 -10.90 31.31 10.78
CA ALA A 86 -11.79 31.17 9.63
C ALA A 86 -12.83 32.31 9.44
N LYS A 87 -13.07 33.17 10.44
CA LYS A 87 -14.05 34.27 10.36
C LYS A 87 -13.47 35.67 10.63
N ALA A 88 -12.16 35.83 10.61
CA ALA A 88 -11.58 37.16 10.57
C ALA A 88 -11.50 37.60 9.10
N SER A 89 -12.36 38.55 8.72
CA SER A 89 -12.28 39.32 7.46
C SER A 89 -11.05 40.24 7.41
N GLN A 90 -9.93 39.82 8.01
CA GLN A 90 -8.65 40.50 7.89
C GLN A 90 -7.88 39.87 6.74
N ARG A 91 -7.37 40.75 5.88
CA ARG A 91 -6.55 40.41 4.72
C ARG A 91 -5.20 39.92 5.24
N ASP A 92 -5.16 38.67 5.68
CA ASP A 92 -3.95 38.11 6.26
C ASP A 92 -2.85 38.00 5.19
N ILE A 93 -1.74 38.67 5.48
CA ILE A 93 -0.52 38.67 4.66
C ILE A 93 0.05 37.25 4.60
N VAL A 94 -0.23 36.42 5.60
CA VAL A 94 0.30 35.08 5.81
C VAL A 94 -0.84 34.07 5.81
N ARG A 95 -0.69 32.98 5.05
CA ARG A 95 -1.64 31.87 5.00
C ARG A 95 -0.97 30.58 5.43
N PHE A 96 -1.74 29.75 6.12
CA PHE A 96 -1.39 28.39 6.51
C PHE A 96 -2.08 27.42 5.55
N ARG A 97 -1.35 26.44 5.04
CA ARG A 97 -1.91 25.33 4.27
C ARG A 97 -1.38 24.02 4.82
N LYS A 98 -2.26 23.05 5.01
CA LYS A 98 -1.89 21.66 5.30
C LYS A 98 -1.46 21.00 4.00
N VAL A 99 -0.35 20.27 4.01
CA VAL A 99 0.05 19.44 2.89
C VAL A 99 -0.86 18.22 2.84
N LEU A 100 -1.43 17.96 1.66
CA LEU A 100 -2.09 16.69 1.37
C LEU A 100 -0.97 15.66 1.28
N ILE A 101 -1.02 14.63 2.10
CA ILE A 101 0.00 13.57 2.13
C ILE A 101 -0.56 12.27 1.56
N VAL A 102 -1.87 12.09 1.67
CA VAL A 102 -2.60 10.92 1.18
C VAL A 102 -3.62 11.36 0.14
N SER A 103 -4.02 10.45 -0.74
CA SER A 103 -5.03 10.69 -1.78
C SER A 103 -6.47 10.52 -1.26
N GLU A 104 -6.67 9.67 -0.25
CA GLU A 104 -7.98 9.33 0.30
C GLU A 104 -8.39 10.20 1.50
N ASP A 105 -9.64 10.03 1.94
CA ASP A 105 -10.20 10.71 3.12
C ASP A 105 -9.42 10.38 4.39
N ASP A 106 -8.99 11.44 5.09
CA ASP A 106 -8.25 11.41 6.35
C ASP A 106 -8.89 10.45 7.39
N VAL A 107 -10.22 10.29 7.42
CA VAL A 107 -10.91 9.44 8.41
C VAL A 107 -10.64 7.95 8.18
N ASN A 108 -10.78 7.48 6.94
CA ASN A 108 -10.63 6.07 6.59
C ASN A 108 -9.18 5.61 6.75
N ILE A 109 -8.22 6.45 6.32
CA ILE A 109 -6.79 6.19 6.46
C ILE A 109 -6.41 6.08 7.94
N LYS A 110 -6.87 7.02 8.78
CA LYS A 110 -6.60 7.00 10.23
C LYS A 110 -7.10 5.73 10.89
N GLU A 111 -8.29 5.26 10.50
CA GLU A 111 -8.82 4.00 11.01
C GLU A 111 -7.99 2.79 10.55
N ARG A 112 -7.62 2.73 9.27
CA ARG A 112 -6.77 1.65 8.72
C ARG A 112 -5.41 1.58 9.40
N ILE A 113 -4.73 2.73 9.51
CA ILE A 113 -3.45 2.85 10.24
C ILE A 113 -3.62 2.33 11.66
N SER A 114 -4.60 2.86 12.39
CA SER A 114 -4.79 2.51 13.79
C SER A 114 -5.02 1.01 13.97
N LYS A 115 -5.86 0.39 13.14
CA LYS A 115 -6.11 -1.06 13.18
C LYS A 115 -4.84 -1.87 12.89
N SER A 116 -4.06 -1.49 11.87
CA SER A 116 -2.81 -2.18 11.52
C SER A 116 -1.76 -2.09 12.63
N LEU A 117 -1.64 -0.94 13.27
CA LEU A 117 -0.68 -0.73 14.35
C LEU A 117 -1.17 -1.30 15.69
N GLU A 118 -2.47 -1.36 15.93
CA GLU A 118 -3.06 -2.10 17.05
C GLU A 118 -2.69 -3.59 16.98
N LEU A 119 -2.81 -4.21 15.81
CA LEU A 119 -2.40 -5.60 15.61
C LEU A 119 -0.92 -5.80 15.95
N ILE A 120 -0.04 -4.96 15.42
CA ILE A 120 1.39 -5.04 15.71
C ILE A 120 1.64 -4.84 17.21
N PHE A 121 0.99 -3.85 17.83
CA PHE A 121 1.14 -3.54 19.25
C PHE A 121 0.66 -4.66 20.17
N GLU A 122 -0.42 -5.37 19.81
CA GLU A 122 -0.95 -6.48 20.61
C GLU A 122 -0.01 -7.69 20.63
N HIS A 123 0.69 -7.94 19.52
CA HIS A 123 1.60 -9.06 19.39
C HIS A 123 3.03 -8.71 19.84
N SER A 124 3.47 -7.47 19.70
CA SER A 124 4.84 -7.05 20.02
C SER A 124 5.13 -6.96 21.51
N THR A 125 6.40 -7.11 21.88
CA THR A 125 6.87 -6.92 23.26
C THR A 125 7.85 -5.76 23.35
N PHE A 126 7.92 -5.11 24.51
CA PHE A 126 8.78 -3.95 24.75
C PHE A 126 10.02 -4.37 25.53
N GLY A 127 11.17 -3.94 25.04
CA GLY A 127 12.47 -4.07 25.70
C GLY A 127 13.15 -2.70 25.85
N GLN A 128 14.36 -2.73 26.42
CA GLN A 128 15.18 -1.54 26.62
C GLN A 128 16.60 -1.82 26.13
N GLU A 129 17.11 -0.92 25.30
CA GLU A 129 18.46 -0.98 24.72
C GLU A 129 19.11 0.40 24.90
N ASP A 130 20.31 0.43 25.49
CA ASP A 130 21.05 1.66 25.79
C ASP A 130 20.18 2.77 26.40
N ASP A 131 19.40 2.39 27.41
CA ASP A 131 18.52 3.30 28.13
C ASP A 131 17.36 3.90 27.29
N THR A 132 17.08 3.34 26.12
CA THR A 132 15.98 3.74 25.22
C THR A 132 15.02 2.57 24.98
N PRO A 133 13.70 2.81 24.95
CA PRO A 133 12.72 1.74 24.72
C PRO A 133 12.79 1.27 23.26
N TYR A 134 12.72 -0.04 23.07
CA TYR A 134 12.75 -0.70 21.77
C TYR A 134 11.66 -1.76 21.67
N VAL A 135 11.16 -2.01 20.46
CA VAL A 135 10.12 -3.02 20.23
C VAL A 135 10.73 -4.29 19.68
N ILE A 136 10.51 -5.41 20.38
CA ILE A 136 10.88 -6.73 19.90
C ILE A 136 9.71 -7.24 19.04
N PRO A 137 9.95 -7.50 17.74
CA PRO A 137 8.92 -7.97 16.84
C PRO A 137 8.45 -9.37 17.27
N ALA A 138 7.14 -9.59 17.18
CA ALA A 138 6.55 -10.90 17.42
C ALA A 138 6.19 -11.60 16.10
N SER A 139 5.94 -12.91 16.18
CA SER A 139 5.48 -13.69 15.03
C SER A 139 4.10 -13.23 14.59
N LEU A 140 4.01 -12.69 13.38
CA LEU A 140 2.78 -12.28 12.70
C LEU A 140 2.76 -12.89 11.29
N SER A 141 1.57 -13.20 10.80
CA SER A 141 1.34 -13.65 9.43
C SER A 141 0.64 -12.56 8.61
N PHE A 142 0.77 -12.61 7.28
CA PHE A 142 -0.01 -11.72 6.40
C PHE A 142 -1.51 -11.98 6.51
N MET A 143 -1.92 -13.20 6.85
CA MET A 143 -3.32 -13.54 7.14
C MET A 143 -3.90 -12.74 8.31
N ASP A 144 -3.10 -12.44 9.33
CA ASP A 144 -3.54 -11.64 10.47
C ASP A 144 -3.92 -10.23 10.02
N PHE A 145 -3.12 -9.61 9.14
CA PHE A 145 -3.46 -8.33 8.53
C PHE A 145 -4.74 -8.39 7.70
N ILE A 146 -4.92 -9.42 6.87
CA ILE A 146 -6.15 -9.62 6.09
C ILE A 146 -7.38 -9.71 6.99
N SER A 147 -7.27 -10.34 8.18
CA SER A 147 -8.39 -10.50 9.12
C SER A 147 -8.81 -9.19 9.80
N VAL A 148 -7.86 -8.27 10.00
CA VAL A 148 -8.07 -6.96 10.64
C VAL A 148 -8.75 -5.97 9.69
N PHE A 149 -8.58 -6.21 8.41
CA PHE A 149 -8.95 -5.34 7.31
C PHE A 149 -10.38 -5.64 6.81
N ASP A 150 -11.34 -4.73 7.07
CA ASP A 150 -12.73 -4.85 6.57
C ASP A 150 -12.77 -4.50 5.07
N THR A 151 -13.30 -5.42 4.25
CA THR A 151 -13.29 -5.34 2.78
C THR A 151 -14.03 -4.13 2.22
N LYS A 152 -14.86 -3.46 3.02
CA LYS A 152 -15.59 -2.26 2.59
C LYS A 152 -14.78 -0.96 2.65
N THR A 153 -13.67 -0.95 3.39
CA THR A 153 -12.91 0.28 3.71
C THR A 153 -11.55 0.37 3.02
N ILE A 154 -11.20 -0.65 2.24
CA ILE A 154 -9.84 -0.84 1.73
C ILE A 154 -9.87 -0.83 0.22
N ASP A 155 -8.90 -0.11 -0.34
CA ASP A 155 -8.67 -0.08 -1.76
C ASP A 155 -8.42 -1.49 -2.32
N GLU A 156 -8.92 -1.75 -3.53
CA GLU A 156 -8.83 -3.06 -4.16
C GLU A 156 -7.37 -3.49 -4.34
N HIS A 157 -6.49 -2.55 -4.70
CA HIS A 157 -5.06 -2.81 -4.89
C HIS A 157 -4.36 -3.19 -3.59
N GLU A 158 -4.65 -2.49 -2.49
CA GLU A 158 -4.12 -2.83 -1.16
C GLU A 158 -4.58 -4.23 -0.70
N ASN A 159 -5.86 -4.55 -0.88
CA ASN A 159 -6.41 -5.86 -0.52
C ASN A 159 -5.73 -7.00 -1.32
N LEU A 160 -5.51 -6.78 -2.61
CA LEU A 160 -4.76 -7.73 -3.45
C LEU A 160 -3.30 -7.85 -3.02
N THR A 161 -2.67 -6.76 -2.57
CA THR A 161 -1.29 -6.77 -2.07
C THR A 161 -1.16 -7.68 -0.86
N TRP A 162 -2.01 -7.51 0.17
CA TRP A 162 -1.98 -8.36 1.36
C TRP A 162 -2.25 -9.84 1.04
N LYS A 163 -3.22 -10.11 0.16
CA LYS A 163 -3.51 -11.49 -0.31
C LYS A 163 -2.36 -12.09 -1.11
N LEU A 164 -1.62 -11.29 -1.86
CA LEU A 164 -0.43 -11.76 -2.59
C LEU A 164 0.67 -12.15 -1.60
N CYS A 165 0.95 -11.29 -0.62
CA CYS A 165 1.96 -11.58 0.40
C CYS A 165 1.63 -12.87 1.18
N HIS A 166 0.35 -13.07 1.53
CA HIS A 166 -0.13 -14.33 2.10
C HIS A 166 0.13 -15.54 1.18
N ALA A 167 -0.14 -15.42 -0.11
CA ALA A 167 0.11 -16.49 -1.07
C ALA A 167 1.61 -16.82 -1.22
N LEU A 168 2.48 -15.80 -1.15
CA LEU A 168 3.92 -15.92 -1.36
C LEU A 168 4.66 -16.44 -0.13
N TRP A 169 4.39 -15.92 1.07
CA TRP A 169 5.29 -16.11 2.22
C TRP A 169 4.68 -16.75 3.45
N ASP A 170 3.36 -16.67 3.68
CA ASP A 170 2.78 -17.28 4.88
C ASP A 170 2.97 -18.80 4.91
N ASP A 171 3.10 -19.35 6.11
CA ASP A 171 3.38 -20.77 6.31
C ASP A 171 2.34 -21.68 5.64
N LEU A 172 2.85 -22.81 5.13
CA LEU A 172 2.06 -23.86 4.54
C LEU A 172 1.87 -24.97 5.58
N GLN A 173 0.61 -25.24 5.94
CA GLN A 173 0.26 -26.33 6.84
C GLN A 173 0.29 -27.65 6.05
N ILE A 174 1.47 -28.24 5.89
CA ILE A 174 1.66 -29.51 5.20
C ILE A 174 2.02 -30.58 6.24
N PRO A 175 1.27 -31.68 6.35
CA PRO A 175 1.62 -32.79 7.24
C PRO A 175 2.96 -33.40 6.83
N SER A 176 4.04 -33.03 7.52
CA SER A 176 5.41 -33.46 7.21
C SER A 176 5.66 -34.94 7.49
N GLU A 177 4.81 -35.58 8.30
CA GLU A 177 4.92 -36.98 8.71
C GLU A 177 4.73 -37.97 7.55
N HIS A 178 4.21 -37.51 6.41
CA HIS A 178 3.85 -38.37 5.27
C HIS A 178 4.83 -38.28 4.09
N TYR A 179 5.87 -37.46 4.17
CA TYR A 179 6.75 -37.19 3.03
C TYR A 179 8.23 -37.23 3.40
N ASP A 180 9.04 -37.83 2.53
CA ASP A 180 10.50 -37.68 2.54
C ASP A 180 10.88 -36.22 2.17
N SER A 181 12.08 -35.77 2.55
CA SER A 181 12.51 -34.37 2.40
C SER A 181 12.35 -33.83 0.97
N MET A 182 12.80 -34.59 -0.04
CA MET A 182 12.71 -34.18 -1.45
C MET A 182 11.27 -34.10 -1.97
N SER A 183 10.39 -34.97 -1.47
CA SER A 183 8.97 -34.95 -1.78
C SER A 183 8.26 -33.79 -1.09
N LEU A 184 8.67 -33.46 0.14
CA LEU A 184 8.13 -32.34 0.90
C LEU A 184 8.45 -31.01 0.22
N ASP A 185 9.66 -30.82 -0.30
CA ASP A 185 10.05 -29.61 -1.03
C ASP A 185 9.20 -29.44 -2.31
N LYS A 186 9.01 -30.52 -3.08
CA LYS A 186 8.14 -30.50 -4.26
C LYS A 186 6.70 -30.16 -3.89
N VAL A 187 6.13 -30.83 -2.90
CA VAL A 187 4.76 -30.58 -2.43
C VAL A 187 4.62 -29.13 -1.93
N THR A 188 5.62 -28.60 -1.24
CA THR A 188 5.64 -27.22 -0.76
C THR A 188 5.63 -26.24 -1.93
N ARG A 189 6.44 -26.47 -2.97
CA ARG A 189 6.45 -25.67 -4.20
C ARG A 189 5.09 -25.73 -4.93
N ASP A 190 4.50 -26.92 -5.04
CA ASP A 190 3.20 -27.12 -5.69
C ASP A 190 2.07 -26.43 -4.92
N CYS A 191 2.05 -26.57 -3.59
CA CYS A 191 1.08 -25.87 -2.73
C CYS A 191 1.24 -24.34 -2.82
N ARG A 192 2.48 -23.84 -2.89
CA ARG A 192 2.75 -22.40 -3.09
C ARG A 192 2.26 -21.92 -4.45
N LYS A 193 2.58 -22.65 -5.53
CA LYS A 193 2.08 -22.40 -6.89
C LYS A 193 0.55 -22.41 -6.93
N ALA A 194 -0.10 -23.31 -6.20
CA ALA A 194 -1.56 -23.35 -6.09
C ALA A 194 -2.15 -22.10 -5.38
N ARG A 195 -1.53 -21.61 -4.29
CA ARG A 195 -1.94 -20.35 -3.64
C ARG A 195 -1.78 -19.15 -4.56
N ILE A 196 -0.65 -19.03 -5.25
CA ILE A 196 -0.39 -17.97 -6.24
C ILE A 196 -1.42 -18.07 -7.39
N SER A 197 -1.69 -19.27 -7.88
CA SER A 197 -2.74 -19.52 -8.86
C SER A 197 -4.11 -19.06 -8.37
N LYS A 198 -4.43 -19.24 -7.08
CA LYS A 198 -5.71 -18.78 -6.53
C LYS A 198 -5.78 -17.26 -6.45
N TRP A 199 -4.68 -16.61 -6.10
CA TRP A 199 -4.58 -15.15 -6.12
C TRP A 199 -4.82 -14.59 -7.54
N PHE A 200 -4.15 -15.15 -8.56
CA PHE A 200 -4.36 -14.73 -9.95
C PHE A 200 -5.81 -14.91 -10.42
N GLN A 201 -6.48 -16.01 -10.03
CA GLN A 201 -7.91 -16.20 -10.32
C GLN A 201 -8.75 -15.04 -9.78
N ILE A 202 -8.54 -14.65 -8.52
CA ILE A 202 -9.27 -13.54 -7.90
C ILE A 202 -8.99 -12.24 -8.67
N THR A 203 -7.74 -11.97 -9.02
CA THR A 203 -7.36 -10.73 -9.72
C THR A 203 -7.97 -10.64 -11.12
N ASN A 204 -8.01 -11.76 -11.86
CA ASN A 204 -8.54 -11.80 -13.21
C ASN A 204 -10.08 -11.81 -13.22
N GLU A 205 -10.72 -12.39 -12.20
CA GLU A 205 -12.19 -12.33 -12.04
C GLU A 205 -12.67 -10.89 -11.88
N LEU A 206 -11.93 -10.04 -11.17
CA LEU A 206 -12.24 -8.62 -11.04
C LEU A 206 -12.13 -7.86 -12.37
N LYS A 207 -11.19 -8.25 -13.24
CA LYS A 207 -10.97 -7.63 -14.57
C LYS A 207 -11.80 -8.25 -15.69
N MET A 208 -12.46 -9.37 -15.43
CA MET A 208 -13.29 -10.08 -16.42
C MET A 208 -14.32 -9.18 -17.13
N PRO A 209 -15.05 -8.27 -16.44
CA PRO A 209 -15.99 -7.37 -17.10
C PRO A 209 -15.33 -6.44 -18.13
N ASP A 210 -14.09 -6.03 -17.90
CA ASP A 210 -13.37 -5.15 -18.82
C ASP A 210 -12.88 -5.91 -20.05
N HIS A 211 -12.49 -7.17 -19.88
CA HIS A 211 -12.21 -8.07 -21.01
C HIS A 211 -13.45 -8.30 -21.90
N LEU A 212 -14.64 -8.39 -21.30
CA LEU A 212 -15.91 -8.51 -22.02
C LEU A 212 -16.35 -7.21 -22.71
N LYS A 213 -15.94 -6.05 -22.20
CA LYS A 213 -16.16 -4.76 -22.86
C LYS A 213 -15.23 -4.58 -24.07
N LEU A 214 -13.98 -5.02 -23.95
CA LEU A 214 -12.96 -4.95 -25.01
C LEU A 214 -13.30 -5.86 -26.20
N SER A 215 -13.98 -6.99 -25.98
CA SER A 215 -14.49 -7.85 -27.06
C SER A 215 -15.71 -7.26 -27.79
N GLY A 216 -16.17 -6.06 -27.38
CA GLY A 216 -17.03 -5.21 -28.18
C GLY A 216 -18.38 -5.81 -28.54
N TYR A 217 -19.21 -6.22 -27.57
CA TYR A 217 -20.60 -6.71 -27.78
C TYR A 217 -20.76 -7.62 -29.02
N SER A 218 -19.74 -8.41 -29.35
CA SER A 218 -19.89 -9.48 -30.31
C SER A 218 -20.86 -10.46 -29.64
N ASN A 219 -21.93 -10.86 -30.33
CA ASN A 219 -22.77 -11.97 -29.89
C ASN A 219 -22.02 -13.32 -30.00
N ASP A 220 -20.68 -13.29 -29.99
CA ASP A 220 -19.84 -14.45 -30.21
C ASP A 220 -19.48 -15.07 -28.86
N ASP A 221 -20.15 -16.17 -28.54
CA ASP A 221 -19.96 -16.91 -27.30
C ASP A 221 -18.50 -17.41 -27.14
N THR A 222 -17.68 -17.39 -28.20
CA THR A 222 -16.24 -17.68 -28.17
C THR A 222 -15.44 -16.68 -27.32
N ASP A 223 -15.80 -15.39 -27.33
CA ASP A 223 -15.16 -14.38 -26.48
C ASP A 223 -15.49 -14.59 -25.00
N LEU A 224 -16.72 -15.06 -24.72
CA LEU A 224 -17.12 -15.48 -23.37
C LEU A 224 -16.32 -16.70 -22.90
N ILE A 225 -16.12 -17.69 -23.77
CA ILE A 225 -15.23 -18.84 -23.49
C ILE A 225 -13.83 -18.34 -23.14
N PHE A 226 -13.24 -17.47 -23.97
CA PHE A 226 -11.92 -16.91 -23.71
C PHE A 226 -11.85 -16.15 -22.38
N ALA A 227 -12.84 -15.30 -22.08
CA ALA A 227 -12.91 -14.57 -20.82
C ALA A 227 -13.03 -15.47 -19.58
N HIS A 228 -13.66 -16.64 -19.68
CA HIS A 228 -13.65 -17.61 -18.59
C HIS A 228 -12.30 -18.33 -18.45
N LEU A 229 -11.56 -18.51 -19.54
CA LEU A 229 -10.22 -19.10 -19.51
C LEU A 229 -9.19 -18.14 -18.92
N THR A 230 -9.31 -16.82 -19.14
CA THR A 230 -8.41 -15.83 -18.49
C THR A 230 -8.49 -15.85 -16.97
N SER A 231 -9.55 -16.39 -16.37
CA SER A 231 -9.68 -16.55 -14.91
C SER A 231 -9.63 -18.02 -14.44
N LYS A 232 -9.13 -18.94 -15.27
CA LYS A 232 -9.05 -20.40 -15.01
C LYS A 232 -10.40 -21.05 -14.68
N GLN A 233 -11.51 -20.51 -15.17
CA GLN A 233 -12.85 -21.11 -15.01
C GLN A 233 -13.14 -22.13 -16.13
N ILE A 234 -12.28 -23.15 -16.25
CA ILE A 234 -12.32 -24.16 -17.33
C ILE A 234 -13.70 -24.83 -17.40
N SER A 235 -14.27 -25.22 -16.26
CA SER A 235 -15.58 -25.89 -16.23
C SER A 235 -16.70 -25.02 -16.82
N LYS A 236 -16.69 -23.69 -16.58
CA LYS A 236 -17.69 -22.79 -17.15
C LYS A 236 -17.46 -22.58 -18.65
N ALA A 237 -16.20 -22.43 -19.07
CA ALA A 237 -15.82 -22.33 -20.48
C ALA A 237 -16.29 -23.58 -21.28
N VAL A 238 -16.09 -24.78 -20.73
CA VAL A 238 -16.56 -26.04 -21.33
C VAL A 238 -18.09 -26.07 -21.45
N LEU A 239 -18.81 -25.66 -20.40
CA LEU A 239 -20.29 -25.62 -20.44
C LEU A 239 -20.82 -24.65 -21.49
N ILE A 240 -20.14 -23.52 -21.74
CA ILE A 240 -20.52 -22.58 -22.80
C ILE A 240 -20.26 -23.20 -24.17
N ALA A 241 -19.09 -23.81 -24.40
CA ALA A 241 -18.80 -24.53 -25.65
C ALA A 241 -19.83 -25.64 -25.95
N ILE A 242 -20.28 -26.38 -24.92
CA ILE A 242 -21.33 -27.40 -25.06
C ILE A 242 -22.67 -26.76 -25.46
N LYS A 243 -23.05 -25.62 -24.86
CA LYS A 243 -24.27 -24.89 -25.24
C LYS A 243 -24.24 -24.42 -26.70
N ASN A 244 -23.07 -24.05 -27.19
CA ASN A 244 -22.84 -23.65 -28.58
C ASN A 244 -22.79 -24.83 -29.56
N ARG A 245 -22.88 -26.07 -29.06
CA ARG A 245 -22.71 -27.33 -29.83
C ARG A 245 -21.30 -27.54 -30.37
N GLU A 246 -20.31 -26.89 -29.79
CA GLU A 246 -18.89 -27.03 -30.13
C GLU A 246 -18.25 -28.14 -29.28
N PHE A 247 -18.74 -29.37 -29.45
CA PHE A 247 -18.32 -30.50 -28.61
C PHE A 247 -16.83 -30.84 -28.72
N HIS A 248 -16.24 -30.65 -29.90
CA HIS A 248 -14.81 -30.86 -30.10
C HIS A 248 -13.97 -29.86 -29.31
N LEU A 249 -14.32 -28.57 -29.42
CA LEU A 249 -13.66 -27.51 -28.64
C LEU A 249 -13.85 -27.73 -27.14
N ALA A 250 -15.05 -28.12 -26.69
CA ALA A 250 -15.32 -28.44 -25.30
C ALA A 250 -14.40 -29.58 -24.77
N SER A 251 -14.18 -30.62 -25.57
CA SER A 251 -13.27 -31.72 -25.22
C SER A 251 -11.81 -31.27 -25.15
N LEU A 252 -11.36 -30.42 -26.08
CA LEU A 252 -10.02 -29.85 -26.05
C LEU A 252 -9.80 -28.92 -24.85
N ILE A 253 -10.75 -28.01 -24.57
CA ILE A 253 -10.67 -27.09 -23.43
C ILE A 253 -10.60 -27.85 -22.11
N SER A 254 -11.30 -28.98 -21.98
CA SER A 254 -11.23 -29.81 -20.77
C SER A 254 -9.83 -30.37 -20.47
N GLN A 255 -8.98 -30.47 -21.51
CA GLN A 255 -7.60 -30.97 -21.42
C GLN A 255 -6.54 -29.86 -21.39
N LEU A 256 -6.97 -28.60 -21.41
CA LEU A 256 -6.09 -27.43 -21.47
C LEU A 256 -5.12 -27.36 -20.27
N TYR A 257 -5.53 -27.86 -19.10
CA TYR A 257 -4.69 -27.87 -17.90
C TYR A 257 -3.89 -29.17 -17.81
N GLY A 258 -2.63 -29.10 -18.25
CA GLY A 258 -1.61 -30.08 -17.89
C GLY A 258 -1.47 -31.34 -18.74
N ASN A 259 -2.06 -31.35 -19.93
CA ASN A 259 -1.82 -32.39 -20.92
C ASN A 259 -0.83 -31.90 -21.99
N ASP A 260 0.47 -32.13 -21.77
CA ASP A 260 1.53 -31.70 -22.69
C ASP A 260 1.42 -32.35 -24.07
N TYR A 261 0.95 -33.61 -24.14
CA TYR A 261 0.74 -34.32 -25.40
C TYR A 261 -0.30 -33.60 -26.28
N VAL A 262 -1.41 -33.16 -25.70
CA VAL A 262 -2.43 -32.40 -26.44
C VAL A 262 -1.89 -31.04 -26.90
N LYS A 263 -1.08 -30.36 -26.08
CA LYS A 263 -0.42 -29.10 -26.46
C LYS A 263 0.47 -29.30 -27.70
N GLU A 264 1.29 -30.34 -27.72
CA GLU A 264 2.16 -30.67 -28.85
C GLU A 264 1.37 -31.03 -30.11
N CYS A 265 0.31 -31.86 -30.00
CA CYS A 265 -0.56 -32.18 -31.12
C CYS A 265 -1.25 -30.94 -31.69
N MET A 266 -1.76 -30.05 -30.83
CA MET A 266 -2.39 -28.81 -31.26
C MET A 266 -1.40 -27.87 -31.94
N LYS A 267 -0.16 -27.80 -31.46
CA LYS A 267 0.91 -27.04 -32.11
C LYS A 267 1.16 -27.53 -33.53
N GLN A 268 1.35 -28.85 -33.71
CA GLN A 268 1.53 -29.46 -35.03
C GLN A 268 0.33 -29.19 -35.96
N GLN A 269 -0.88 -29.26 -35.42
CA GLN A 269 -2.11 -28.99 -36.18
C GLN A 269 -2.17 -27.54 -36.66
N ILE A 270 -1.79 -26.57 -35.82
CA ILE A 270 -1.75 -25.15 -36.17
C ILE A 270 -0.68 -24.86 -37.21
N ASP A 271 0.51 -25.44 -37.06
CA ASP A 271 1.60 -25.30 -38.03
C ASP A 271 1.16 -25.84 -39.40
N HIS A 272 0.49 -26.99 -39.43
CA HIS A 272 -0.08 -27.54 -40.66
C HIS A 272 -1.15 -26.63 -41.29
N TRP A 273 -2.02 -26.00 -40.48
CA TRP A 273 -3.01 -25.04 -40.99
C TRP A 273 -2.37 -23.78 -41.58
N LYS A 274 -1.28 -23.30 -40.99
CA LYS A 274 -0.51 -22.16 -41.51
C LYS A 274 0.17 -22.51 -42.84
N ASP A 275 0.78 -23.68 -42.94
CA ASP A 275 1.46 -24.15 -44.18
C ASP A 275 0.48 -24.33 -45.34
N THR A 276 -0.72 -24.84 -45.05
CA THR A 276 -1.79 -25.08 -46.05
C THR A 276 -2.68 -23.86 -46.31
N GLN A 277 -2.46 -22.75 -45.59
CA GLN A 277 -3.27 -21.53 -45.61
C GLN A 277 -4.76 -21.75 -45.25
N ILE A 278 -5.05 -22.81 -44.50
CA ILE A 278 -6.39 -23.13 -43.98
C ILE A 278 -6.73 -22.21 -42.80
N ASP A 279 -5.73 -21.68 -42.11
CA ASP A 279 -5.86 -20.69 -41.04
C ASP A 279 -6.77 -19.52 -41.43
N LYS A 280 -6.67 -19.04 -42.68
CA LYS A 280 -7.51 -17.94 -43.21
C LYS A 280 -9.00 -18.26 -43.28
N LEU A 281 -9.38 -19.54 -43.20
CA LEU A 281 -10.77 -20.01 -43.22
C LEU A 281 -11.36 -20.17 -41.82
N ILE A 282 -10.51 -20.17 -40.78
CA ILE A 282 -10.92 -20.34 -39.38
C ILE A 282 -11.13 -18.94 -38.79
N SER A 283 -12.16 -18.77 -37.94
CA SER A 283 -12.37 -17.49 -37.29
C SER A 283 -11.21 -17.16 -36.34
N LEU A 284 -10.83 -15.88 -36.27
CA LEU A 284 -9.71 -15.42 -35.44
C LEU A 284 -9.91 -15.78 -33.96
N ASN A 285 -11.16 -15.75 -33.47
CA ASN A 285 -11.50 -16.12 -32.10
C ASN A 285 -11.26 -17.61 -31.82
N HIS A 286 -11.56 -18.48 -32.78
CA HIS A 286 -11.26 -19.92 -32.67
C HIS A 286 -9.77 -20.20 -32.77
N LEU A 287 -9.07 -19.56 -33.71
CA LEU A 287 -7.61 -19.66 -33.81
C LEU A 287 -6.93 -19.23 -32.51
N LYS A 288 -7.41 -18.17 -31.88
CA LYS A 288 -6.92 -17.70 -30.57
C LYS A 288 -7.07 -18.77 -29.49
N LEU A 289 -8.20 -19.49 -29.45
CA LEU A 289 -8.39 -20.60 -28.51
C LEU A 289 -7.48 -21.80 -28.83
N TYR A 290 -7.27 -22.12 -30.11
CA TYR A 290 -6.35 -23.19 -30.50
C TYR A 290 -4.89 -22.84 -30.20
N GLU A 291 -4.47 -21.60 -30.45
CA GLU A 291 -3.15 -21.08 -30.06
C GLU A 291 -2.95 -21.20 -28.54
N LEU A 292 -3.97 -20.87 -27.74
CA LEU A 292 -3.93 -21.08 -26.30
C LEU A 292 -3.79 -22.57 -25.93
N LEU A 293 -4.54 -23.45 -26.61
CA LEU A 293 -4.46 -24.91 -26.44
C LEU A 293 -3.09 -25.49 -26.83
N SER A 294 -2.34 -24.82 -27.69
CA SER A 294 -0.96 -25.21 -28.03
C SER A 294 0.09 -24.75 -27.02
N GLY A 295 -0.31 -23.92 -26.04
CA GLY A 295 0.59 -23.28 -25.08
C GLY A 295 1.22 -21.97 -25.57
N ASN A 296 0.83 -21.45 -26.74
CA ASN A 296 1.31 -20.17 -27.26
C ASN A 296 0.54 -18.99 -26.65
N VAL A 297 0.79 -18.73 -25.36
CA VAL A 297 0.01 -17.75 -24.59
C VAL A 297 0.23 -16.33 -25.08
N PHE A 298 1.47 -15.91 -25.34
CA PHE A 298 1.79 -14.53 -25.70
C PHE A 298 1.12 -14.05 -26.99
N ALA A 299 0.89 -14.95 -27.96
CA ALA A 299 0.12 -14.63 -29.15
C ALA A 299 -1.36 -14.29 -28.84
N THR A 300 -1.90 -14.87 -27.77
CA THR A 300 -3.31 -14.71 -27.36
C THR A 300 -3.54 -13.58 -26.36
N THR A 301 -2.49 -13.15 -25.65
CA THR A 301 -2.59 -12.16 -24.57
C THR A 301 -2.18 -10.75 -24.99
N LYS A 302 -1.94 -10.50 -26.29
CA LYS A 302 -1.66 -9.16 -26.81
C LYS A 302 -2.75 -8.17 -26.40
N GLY A 303 -2.35 -7.08 -25.74
CA GLY A 303 -3.27 -6.05 -25.23
C GLY A 303 -4.05 -6.41 -23.96
N LEU A 304 -3.82 -7.58 -23.33
CA LEU A 304 -4.37 -7.91 -22.02
C LEU A 304 -3.50 -7.37 -20.89
N ASP A 305 -4.04 -7.32 -19.67
CA ASP A 305 -3.27 -6.93 -18.49
C ASP A 305 -2.06 -7.87 -18.27
N TRP A 306 -0.99 -7.30 -17.73
CA TRP A 306 0.22 -8.07 -17.43
C TRP A 306 -0.05 -9.20 -16.43
N ARG A 307 -0.94 -8.99 -15.45
CA ARG A 307 -1.33 -10.03 -14.46
C ARG A 307 -2.04 -11.20 -15.15
N THR A 308 -2.93 -10.90 -16.09
CA THR A 308 -3.61 -11.92 -16.90
C THR A 308 -2.62 -12.69 -17.75
N THR A 309 -1.67 -11.98 -18.37
CA THR A 309 -0.62 -12.60 -19.21
C THR A 309 0.24 -13.58 -18.42
N ILE A 310 0.79 -13.18 -17.27
CA ILE A 310 1.59 -14.07 -16.40
C ILE A 310 0.75 -15.27 -15.93
N SER A 311 -0.50 -15.03 -15.53
CA SER A 311 -1.36 -16.11 -15.04
C SER A 311 -1.66 -17.16 -16.11
N MET A 312 -1.94 -16.73 -17.35
CA MET A 312 -2.17 -17.62 -18.47
C MET A 312 -0.89 -18.35 -18.86
N GLN A 313 0.26 -17.68 -18.81
CA GLN A 313 1.56 -18.31 -19.05
C GLN A 313 1.82 -19.42 -18.04
N MET A 314 1.54 -19.18 -16.76
CA MET A 314 1.66 -20.18 -15.70
C MET A 314 0.68 -21.35 -15.85
N TRP A 315 -0.56 -21.11 -16.30
CA TRP A 315 -1.59 -22.15 -16.35
C TRP A 315 -1.58 -22.98 -17.64
N TYR A 316 -1.26 -22.35 -18.77
CA TYR A 316 -1.47 -22.90 -20.11
C TYR A 316 -0.18 -22.96 -20.93
N GLY A 317 0.77 -22.06 -20.69
CA GLY A 317 2.08 -22.07 -21.36
C GLY A 317 3.06 -23.08 -20.74
N CYS A 318 3.16 -23.09 -19.42
CA CYS A 318 4.10 -23.95 -18.69
C CYS A 318 3.58 -25.39 -18.54
N ARG A 319 4.48 -26.32 -18.19
CA ARG A 319 4.14 -27.70 -17.80
C ARG A 319 3.59 -27.70 -16.37
N LEU A 320 2.96 -28.81 -15.97
CA LEU A 320 2.43 -28.94 -14.61
C LEU A 320 3.53 -28.88 -13.55
N ASP A 321 4.63 -29.59 -13.80
CA ASP A 321 5.78 -29.69 -12.89
C ASP A 321 6.64 -28.42 -12.86
N ASP A 322 6.47 -27.51 -13.83
CA ASP A 322 7.23 -26.26 -13.88
C ASP A 322 6.88 -25.38 -12.68
N SER A 323 7.85 -24.62 -12.21
CA SER A 323 7.67 -23.74 -11.07
C SER A 323 7.03 -22.40 -11.44
N PHE A 324 6.58 -21.66 -10.42
CA PHE A 324 6.16 -20.26 -10.64
C PHE A 324 7.33 -19.39 -11.11
N ASP A 325 8.54 -19.66 -10.61
CA ASP A 325 9.77 -18.94 -10.93
C ASP A 325 10.06 -18.99 -12.44
N GLU A 326 9.94 -20.17 -13.04
CA GLU A 326 10.11 -20.39 -14.48
C GLU A 326 9.05 -19.64 -15.29
N ALA A 327 7.78 -19.69 -14.88
CA ALA A 327 6.70 -18.97 -15.56
C ALA A 327 6.93 -17.45 -15.56
N LEU A 328 7.43 -16.90 -14.45
CA LEU A 328 7.75 -15.47 -14.33
C LEU A 328 8.95 -15.09 -15.21
N ASN A 329 10.00 -15.92 -15.24
CA ASN A 329 11.17 -15.68 -16.08
C ASN A 329 10.83 -15.72 -17.58
N ILE A 330 10.02 -16.68 -18.02
CA ILE A 330 9.56 -16.75 -19.42
C ILE A 330 8.77 -15.49 -19.80
N TYR A 331 7.95 -14.97 -18.87
CA TYR A 331 7.25 -13.70 -19.10
C TYR A 331 8.22 -12.51 -19.18
N ASP A 332 9.27 -12.47 -18.34
CA ASP A 332 10.25 -11.39 -18.36
C ASP A 332 11.09 -11.35 -19.63
N GLU A 333 11.48 -12.51 -20.14
CA GLU A 333 12.13 -12.64 -21.43
C GLU A 333 11.20 -12.13 -22.54
N ALA A 334 9.96 -12.63 -22.56
CA ALA A 334 9.00 -12.28 -23.60
C ALA A 334 8.67 -10.78 -23.63
N ARG A 335 8.44 -10.12 -22.47
CA ARG A 335 8.20 -8.66 -22.43
C ARG A 335 9.42 -7.83 -22.82
N THR A 336 10.62 -8.38 -22.69
CA THR A 336 11.86 -7.69 -23.09
C THR A 336 12.06 -7.80 -24.60
N ASP A 337 11.66 -8.92 -25.18
CA ASP A 337 11.78 -9.21 -26.61
C ASP A 337 10.68 -8.55 -27.46
N SER A 338 9.48 -8.33 -26.90
CA SER A 338 8.33 -7.78 -27.63
C SER A 338 7.60 -6.68 -26.87
N GLU A 339 7.44 -5.52 -27.52
CA GLU A 339 6.63 -4.40 -27.02
C GLU A 339 5.12 -4.71 -26.99
N GLU A 340 4.67 -5.78 -27.66
CA GLU A 340 3.26 -6.17 -27.69
C GLU A 340 2.80 -6.82 -26.36
N ILE A 341 3.75 -7.26 -25.54
CA ILE A 341 3.48 -7.86 -24.23
C ILE A 341 3.42 -6.74 -23.20
N SER A 342 2.33 -6.72 -22.45
CA SER A 342 2.05 -5.68 -21.48
C SER A 342 3.09 -5.66 -20.36
N ASN A 343 3.72 -4.50 -20.16
CA ASN A 343 4.64 -4.28 -19.07
C ASN A 343 3.91 -4.13 -17.72
N PRO A 344 4.55 -4.52 -16.60
CA PRO A 344 3.92 -4.53 -15.29
C PRO A 344 3.92 -3.14 -14.64
N PHE A 345 3.31 -2.15 -15.29
CA PHE A 345 3.24 -0.79 -14.77
C PHE A 345 2.19 -0.64 -13.65
N VAL A 346 2.42 0.35 -12.79
CA VAL A 346 1.49 0.71 -11.71
C VAL A 346 0.08 0.99 -12.25
N TRP A 347 -0.92 0.52 -11.50
CA TRP A 347 -2.33 0.58 -11.89
C TRP A 347 -2.85 1.99 -12.22
N TYR A 348 -2.35 3.01 -11.52
CA TYR A 348 -2.80 4.39 -11.67
C TYR A 348 -2.19 5.12 -12.87
N ASN A 349 -1.20 4.55 -13.57
CA ASN A 349 -0.64 5.15 -14.79
C ASN A 349 -1.68 5.27 -15.92
N HIS A 350 -2.74 4.47 -15.87
CA HIS A 350 -3.80 4.46 -16.88
C HIS A 350 -5.02 5.34 -16.51
N VAL A 351 -5.01 5.96 -15.33
CA VAL A 351 -6.12 6.79 -14.85
C VAL A 351 -5.95 8.21 -15.40
N ASN A 352 -6.57 8.47 -16.56
CA ASN A 352 -6.67 9.81 -17.14
C ASN A 352 -7.78 10.60 -16.43
N GLY A 353 -7.48 11.20 -15.27
CA GLY A 353 -8.46 12.05 -14.59
C GLY A 353 -7.91 12.78 -13.37
N ASN A 354 -7.94 14.12 -13.42
CA ASN A 354 -8.04 15.09 -12.32
C ASN A 354 -7.31 14.88 -10.97
N ASP A 355 -6.29 14.04 -10.89
CA ASP A 355 -5.55 13.91 -9.65
C ASP A 355 -4.70 15.14 -9.35
N HIS A 356 -4.78 15.59 -8.11
CA HIS A 356 -3.89 16.59 -7.51
C HIS A 356 -2.41 16.16 -7.56
N TRP A 357 -2.16 14.89 -7.88
CA TRP A 357 -0.87 14.21 -7.88
C TRP A 357 -0.34 13.98 -9.29
N LYS A 358 -0.24 15.05 -10.09
CA LYS A 358 0.37 14.96 -11.44
C LYS A 358 1.80 14.44 -11.35
N TYR A 359 2.08 13.41 -12.15
CA TYR A 359 3.40 12.81 -12.27
C TYR A 359 4.39 13.89 -12.75
N LEU A 360 5.36 14.23 -11.90
CA LEU A 360 6.36 15.28 -12.19
C LEU A 360 7.34 14.87 -13.30
N ASP A 361 7.43 13.57 -13.63
CA ASP A 361 8.45 13.04 -14.54
C ASP A 361 7.86 12.00 -15.49
N THR A 362 6.97 12.39 -16.43
CA THR A 362 6.20 11.49 -17.32
C THR A 362 7.00 10.41 -18.05
N ASN A 363 8.32 10.51 -18.05
CA ASN A 363 9.24 9.58 -18.71
C ASN A 363 9.70 8.42 -17.81
N LYS A 364 9.49 8.47 -16.49
CA LYS A 364 9.81 7.35 -15.59
C LYS A 364 8.57 6.52 -15.35
N GLN A 365 8.44 5.40 -16.05
CA GLN A 365 7.39 4.42 -15.77
C GLN A 365 7.86 3.50 -14.64
N THR A 366 7.12 3.47 -13.53
CA THR A 366 7.39 2.59 -12.39
C THR A 366 6.61 1.29 -12.52
N PHE A 367 7.22 0.18 -12.11
CA PHE A 367 6.54 -1.11 -12.03
C PHE A 367 5.63 -1.20 -10.81
N ASP A 368 4.59 -2.02 -10.94
CA ASP A 368 3.60 -2.26 -9.91
C ASP A 368 4.18 -3.06 -8.73
N LEU A 369 3.76 -2.73 -7.52
CA LEU A 369 4.15 -3.43 -6.30
C LEU A 369 3.93 -4.95 -6.40
N HIS A 370 2.84 -5.42 -7.00
CA HIS A 370 2.58 -6.86 -7.11
C HIS A 370 3.66 -7.59 -7.91
N TYR A 371 4.17 -6.96 -8.99
CA TYR A 371 5.25 -7.52 -9.78
C TYR A 371 6.56 -7.56 -8.99
N HIS A 372 6.86 -6.46 -8.28
CA HIS A 372 8.02 -6.41 -7.40
C HIS A 372 7.97 -7.47 -6.28
N LEU A 373 6.81 -7.70 -5.66
CA LEU A 373 6.64 -8.74 -4.64
C LEU A 373 6.85 -10.15 -5.22
N MET A 374 6.34 -10.41 -6.43
CA MET A 374 6.62 -11.67 -7.13
C MET A 374 8.11 -11.81 -7.43
N LYS A 375 8.79 -10.75 -7.87
CA LYS A 375 10.24 -10.77 -8.09
C LYS A 375 11.03 -10.98 -6.80
N LEU A 376 10.63 -10.36 -5.69
CA LEU A 376 11.21 -10.60 -4.37
C LEU A 376 11.01 -12.04 -3.87
N SER A 377 9.99 -12.76 -4.34
CA SER A 377 9.81 -14.17 -3.98
C SER A 377 10.66 -15.13 -4.81
N THR A 378 11.08 -14.72 -6.01
CA THR A 378 11.69 -15.62 -7.01
C THR A 378 13.17 -15.32 -7.26
N ASP A 379 13.54 -14.05 -7.34
CA ASP A 379 14.90 -13.60 -7.68
C ASP A 379 15.60 -13.02 -6.45
N PRO A 380 16.60 -13.69 -5.84
CA PRO A 380 17.33 -13.22 -4.66
C PRO A 380 18.08 -11.90 -4.87
N THR A 381 18.30 -11.47 -6.11
CA THR A 381 19.04 -10.24 -6.43
C THR A 381 18.16 -9.00 -6.56
N HIS A 382 16.83 -9.16 -6.66
CA HIS A 382 15.90 -8.05 -6.79
C HIS A 382 15.93 -7.13 -5.55
N SER A 383 16.08 -5.82 -5.78
CA SER A 383 16.24 -4.82 -4.71
C SER A 383 14.94 -4.58 -3.93
N LEU A 384 15.03 -4.64 -2.60
CA LEU A 384 13.92 -4.28 -1.72
C LEU A 384 13.60 -2.78 -1.77
N GLU A 385 14.61 -1.93 -2.04
CA GLU A 385 14.46 -0.48 -2.13
C GLU A 385 13.60 -0.07 -3.33
N GLU A 386 13.83 -0.73 -4.47
CA GLU A 386 13.02 -0.51 -5.68
C GLU A 386 11.60 -1.00 -5.48
N ALA A 387 11.43 -2.17 -4.85
CA ALA A 387 10.14 -2.78 -4.61
C ALA A 387 9.24 -1.95 -3.68
N LEU A 388 9.80 -1.49 -2.56
CA LEU A 388 9.04 -0.81 -1.50
C LEU A 388 8.98 0.71 -1.62
N HIS A 389 9.39 1.28 -2.76
CA HIS A 389 9.24 2.70 -2.97
C HIS A 389 7.75 3.12 -2.93
N PRO A 390 7.33 4.17 -2.20
CA PRO A 390 5.91 4.54 -2.00
C PRO A 390 5.06 4.58 -3.28
N ARG A 391 5.69 5.02 -4.38
CA ARG A 391 5.06 5.10 -5.70
C ARG A 391 4.73 3.74 -6.33
N THR A 392 5.38 2.64 -5.99
CA THR A 392 5.04 1.32 -6.55
C THR A 392 3.64 0.87 -6.11
N ASN A 393 3.20 1.37 -4.96
CA ASN A 393 1.93 1.05 -4.34
C ASN A 393 0.85 2.10 -4.65
N HIS A 394 1.19 3.38 -4.50
CA HIS A 394 0.19 4.44 -4.41
C HIS A 394 0.58 5.70 -5.20
N VAL A 395 -0.43 6.48 -5.62
CA VAL A 395 -0.22 7.73 -6.39
C VAL A 395 0.49 8.79 -5.55
N ALA A 396 0.12 8.87 -4.27
CA ALA A 396 0.70 9.85 -3.34
C ALA A 396 2.11 9.41 -2.92
N PRO A 397 3.16 10.19 -3.22
CA PRO A 397 4.56 9.81 -2.98
C PRO A 397 4.97 9.88 -1.51
N LEU A 398 4.08 10.34 -0.63
CA LEU A 398 4.34 10.54 0.79
C LEU A 398 3.52 9.58 1.68
N ASP A 399 2.81 8.61 1.10
CA ASP A 399 2.20 7.51 1.84
C ASP A 399 3.24 6.43 2.10
N TYR A 400 3.76 6.37 3.33
CA TYR A 400 4.78 5.42 3.75
C TYR A 400 4.20 4.24 4.53
N ARG A 401 2.88 4.17 4.71
CA ARG A 401 2.24 3.15 5.54
C ARG A 401 2.47 1.74 5.00
N ILE A 402 2.11 1.49 3.74
CA ILE A 402 2.27 0.14 3.14
C ILE A 402 3.75 -0.20 3.00
N THR A 403 4.57 0.75 2.59
CA THR A 403 6.03 0.62 2.54
C THR A 403 6.61 0.16 3.88
N TRP A 404 6.25 0.84 4.98
CA TRP A 404 6.75 0.52 6.32
C TRP A 404 6.22 -0.83 6.81
N LEU A 405 4.92 -1.12 6.63
CA LEU A 405 4.33 -2.38 7.07
C LEU A 405 4.90 -3.59 6.29
N LEU A 406 5.08 -3.48 4.97
CA LEU A 406 5.68 -4.55 4.17
C LEU A 406 7.15 -4.75 4.52
N HIS A 407 7.90 -3.67 4.72
CA HIS A 407 9.27 -3.75 5.21
C HIS A 407 9.32 -4.47 6.57
N TYR A 408 8.47 -4.08 7.52
CA TYR A 408 8.39 -4.71 8.84
C TYR A 408 8.11 -6.23 8.72
N MET A 409 7.16 -6.63 7.88
CA MET A 409 6.86 -8.04 7.65
C MET A 409 8.02 -8.82 7.00
N ILE A 410 8.58 -8.29 5.90
CA ILE A 410 9.59 -8.99 5.09
C ILE A 410 10.95 -9.06 5.79
N ALA A 411 11.39 -7.94 6.38
CA ALA A 411 12.71 -7.83 6.99
C ALA A 411 12.72 -8.26 8.46
N ARG A 412 11.76 -7.81 9.28
CA ARG A 412 11.82 -8.04 10.74
C ARG A 412 11.19 -9.36 11.16
N ILE A 413 10.09 -9.77 10.52
CA ILE A 413 9.36 -10.98 10.92
C ILE A 413 9.85 -12.19 10.16
N LEU A 414 9.82 -12.11 8.83
CA LEU A 414 10.16 -13.25 7.98
C LEU A 414 11.68 -13.41 7.79
N ASN A 415 12.44 -12.34 8.05
CA ASN A 415 13.89 -12.28 7.87
C ASN A 415 14.34 -12.78 6.49
N ILE A 416 13.55 -12.45 5.46
CA ILE A 416 13.79 -12.91 4.09
C ILE A 416 14.84 -12.03 3.43
N ARG A 417 14.66 -10.71 3.53
CA ARG A 417 15.52 -9.69 2.95
C ARG A 417 15.44 -8.41 3.75
N ASP A 418 16.54 -7.69 3.73
CA ASP A 418 16.61 -6.33 4.22
C ASP A 418 17.20 -5.42 3.12
N PHE A 419 17.20 -4.11 3.34
CA PHE A 419 17.86 -3.16 2.46
C PHE A 419 19.40 -3.38 2.39
N ILE A 420 20.10 -2.60 1.57
CA ILE A 420 21.56 -2.67 1.52
C ILE A 420 22.14 -1.86 2.69
N ASP A 421 21.60 -0.66 2.91
CA ASP A 421 21.91 0.22 4.05
C ASP A 421 20.77 0.19 5.09
N ASN A 422 20.60 -0.96 5.75
CA ASN A 422 19.49 -1.23 6.68
C ASN A 422 19.32 -0.17 7.76
N GLU A 423 20.41 0.22 8.41
CA GLU A 423 20.33 1.14 9.54
C GLU A 423 19.76 2.50 9.09
N VAL A 424 20.25 3.04 7.98
CA VAL A 424 19.87 4.38 7.52
C VAL A 424 18.51 4.37 6.82
N MET A 425 18.25 3.41 5.94
CA MET A 425 17.02 3.41 5.13
C MET A 425 15.78 3.08 5.95
N VAL A 426 15.89 2.12 6.88
CA VAL A 426 14.78 1.77 7.78
C VAL A 426 14.41 2.94 8.68
N ASP A 427 15.42 3.64 9.20
CA ASP A 427 15.21 4.83 10.03
C ASP A 427 14.59 5.94 9.20
N GLN A 428 15.03 6.16 7.96
CA GLN A 428 14.41 7.14 7.06
C GLN A 428 12.94 6.82 6.76
N ILE A 429 12.60 5.57 6.44
CA ILE A 429 11.20 5.17 6.19
C ILE A 429 10.36 5.37 7.46
N SER A 430 10.89 4.98 8.62
CA SER A 430 10.23 5.16 9.92
C SER A 430 9.99 6.63 10.24
N LEU A 431 10.99 7.51 10.01
CA LEU A 431 10.86 8.95 10.19
C LEU A 431 9.83 9.58 9.26
N LYS A 432 9.76 9.13 8.00
CA LYS A 432 8.76 9.61 7.03
C LYS A 432 7.36 9.14 7.40
N PHE A 433 7.21 7.91 7.89
CA PHE A 433 5.93 7.41 8.40
C PHE A 433 5.51 8.13 9.70
N ILE A 434 6.44 8.43 10.61
CA ILE A 434 6.19 9.27 11.80
C ILE A 434 5.65 10.64 11.39
N PHE A 435 6.26 11.27 10.38
CA PHE A 435 5.78 12.54 9.84
C PHE A 435 4.35 12.42 9.29
N GLU A 436 4.05 11.38 8.52
CA GLU A 436 2.69 11.09 8.04
C GLU A 436 1.69 11.01 9.21
N LEU A 437 2.02 10.27 10.27
CA LEU A 437 1.19 10.12 11.46
C LEU A 437 0.98 11.45 12.22
N GLU A 438 2.01 12.28 12.34
CA GLU A 438 1.91 13.63 12.91
C GLU A 438 0.94 14.51 12.10
N THR A 439 0.98 14.42 10.76
CA THR A 439 0.10 15.22 9.89
C THR A 439 -1.35 14.78 9.90
N LEU A 440 -1.60 13.47 10.12
CA LEU A 440 -2.92 12.92 10.34
C LEU A 440 -3.43 13.20 11.77
N GLY A 441 -2.55 13.62 12.68
CA GLY A 441 -2.88 13.94 14.07
C GLY A 441 -2.99 12.72 14.98
N ILE A 442 -2.52 11.54 14.54
CA ILE A 442 -2.47 10.32 15.36
C ILE A 442 -1.07 10.13 15.95
N TRP A 443 -0.63 11.12 16.72
CA TRP A 443 0.71 11.16 17.29
C TRP A 443 1.03 10.01 18.24
N GLN A 444 0.03 9.33 18.81
CA GLN A 444 0.25 8.19 19.71
C GLN A 444 0.93 7.05 18.96
N TRP A 445 0.50 6.80 17.72
CA TRP A 445 1.14 5.83 16.84
C TRP A 445 2.50 6.30 16.37
N ALA A 446 2.71 7.61 16.19
CA ALA A 446 4.02 8.17 15.86
C ALA A 446 5.06 7.85 16.95
N VAL A 447 4.67 7.93 18.23
CA VAL A 447 5.52 7.54 19.37
C VAL A 447 5.81 6.03 19.34
N PHE A 448 4.83 5.20 18.98
CA PHE A 448 5.03 3.76 18.84
C PHE A 448 6.01 3.42 17.71
N ILE A 449 5.85 4.02 16.52
CA ILE A 449 6.76 3.82 15.38
C ILE A 449 8.17 4.30 15.68
N ALA A 450 8.33 5.39 16.45
CA ALA A 450 9.65 5.88 16.86
C ALA A 450 10.47 4.85 17.65
N MET A 451 9.82 3.88 18.32
CA MET A 451 10.53 2.80 19.03
C MET A 451 11.13 1.74 18.11
N PHE A 452 10.77 1.72 16.82
CA PHE A 452 11.34 0.81 15.82
C PHE A 452 12.58 1.38 15.12
N ILE A 453 12.97 2.62 15.44
CA ILE A 453 14.20 3.24 14.93
C ILE A 453 15.41 2.47 15.47
N ASN A 454 16.35 2.15 14.58
CA ASN A 454 17.56 1.40 14.87
C ASN A 454 18.58 2.23 15.67
N ASP A 455 18.89 3.46 15.22
CA ASP A 455 19.85 4.29 15.94
C ASP A 455 19.27 4.76 17.30
N PRO A 456 19.85 4.38 18.45
CA PRO A 456 19.34 4.74 19.77
C PRO A 456 19.34 6.26 20.00
N ASN A 457 20.28 7.01 19.41
CA ASN A 457 20.34 8.46 19.55
C ASN A 457 19.20 9.14 18.81
N VAL A 458 18.94 8.71 17.58
CA VAL A 458 17.82 9.21 16.76
C VAL A 458 16.49 8.82 17.41
N ARG A 459 16.37 7.57 17.87
CA ARG A 459 15.20 7.06 18.61
C ARG A 459 14.89 7.92 19.83
N LYS A 460 15.89 8.17 20.69
CA LYS A 460 15.76 9.03 21.88
C LYS A 460 15.34 10.44 21.50
N PHE A 461 16.02 11.04 20.52
CA PHE A 461 15.73 12.40 20.07
C PHE A 461 14.29 12.52 19.57
N MET A 462 13.84 11.60 18.72
CA MET A 462 12.49 11.60 18.16
C MET A 462 11.41 11.36 19.22
N LEU A 463 11.62 10.43 20.15
CA LEU A 463 10.69 10.19 21.26
C LEU A 463 10.55 11.45 22.13
N CYS A 464 11.67 12.10 22.51
CA CYS A 464 11.63 13.33 23.28
C CYS A 464 10.95 14.48 22.51
N GLU A 465 11.24 14.65 21.22
CA GLU A 465 10.60 15.67 20.38
C GLU A 465 9.08 15.47 20.28
N LEU A 466 8.63 14.24 20.01
CA LEU A 466 7.20 13.92 19.92
C LEU A 466 6.49 14.16 21.26
N LEU A 467 7.09 13.75 22.37
CA LEU A 467 6.55 14.00 23.71
C LEU A 467 6.49 15.51 24.01
N ASN A 468 7.58 16.25 23.78
CA ASN A 468 7.62 17.71 23.98
C ASN A 468 6.52 18.43 23.19
N ARG A 469 6.21 17.97 21.98
CA ARG A 469 5.16 18.56 21.13
C ARG A 469 3.77 18.18 21.58
N TYR A 470 3.49 16.92 21.88
CA TYR A 470 2.12 16.41 22.00
C TYR A 470 1.64 16.10 23.41
N VAL A 471 2.50 16.16 24.44
CA VAL A 471 2.12 15.90 25.85
C VAL A 471 0.94 16.76 26.31
N HIS A 472 0.76 17.96 25.76
CA HIS A 472 -0.35 18.84 26.10
C HIS A 472 -1.72 18.42 25.55
N GLN A 473 -1.76 17.54 24.54
CA GLN A 473 -2.99 17.04 23.94
C GLN A 473 -3.63 15.92 24.78
N ILE A 474 -2.93 15.41 25.78
CA ILE A 474 -3.44 14.39 26.69
C ILE A 474 -4.42 15.05 27.68
N PRO A 475 -5.70 14.62 27.73
CA PRO A 475 -6.65 15.13 28.70
C PRO A 475 -6.17 14.90 30.14
N LYS A 476 -6.34 15.89 31.02
CA LYS A 476 -5.90 15.81 32.43
C LYS A 476 -6.46 14.58 33.16
N GLU A 477 -7.69 14.19 32.85
CA GLU A 477 -8.38 13.04 33.43
C GLU A 477 -7.72 11.70 33.09
N LYS A 478 -7.02 11.62 31.95
CA LYS A 478 -6.37 10.40 31.46
C LYS A 478 -4.85 10.48 31.55
N ALA A 479 -4.31 11.59 32.06
CA ALA A 479 -2.88 11.81 32.19
C ALA A 479 -2.24 10.70 33.03
N GLU A 480 -2.67 10.47 34.26
CA GLU A 480 -2.11 9.45 35.17
C GLU A 480 -2.15 8.03 34.59
N SER A 481 -3.25 7.67 33.91
CA SER A 481 -3.39 6.38 33.23
C SER A 481 -2.39 6.24 32.08
N PHE A 482 -2.24 7.30 31.28
CA PHE A 482 -1.25 7.36 30.21
C PHE A 482 0.19 7.30 30.75
N GLN A 483 0.52 8.02 31.83
CA GLN A 483 1.87 7.96 32.43
C GLN A 483 2.20 6.54 32.89
N ASN A 484 1.26 5.90 33.59
CA ASN A 484 1.42 4.52 34.06
C ASN A 484 1.61 3.55 32.89
N PHE A 485 0.87 3.73 31.81
CA PHE A 485 1.01 2.90 30.61
C PHE A 485 2.35 3.14 29.89
N ALA A 486 2.73 4.39 29.71
CA ALA A 486 3.99 4.79 29.08
C ALA A 486 5.21 4.23 29.84
N ILE A 487 5.20 4.35 31.16
CA ILE A 487 6.31 3.88 32.01
C ILE A 487 6.30 2.36 32.14
N LYS A 488 5.15 1.75 32.48
CA LYS A 488 5.11 0.31 32.80
C LYS A 488 5.11 -0.59 31.57
N LYS A 489 4.43 -0.18 30.48
CA LYS A 489 4.25 -1.02 29.29
C LYS A 489 5.22 -0.65 28.17
N MET A 490 5.30 0.65 27.84
CA MET A 490 6.21 1.14 26.79
C MET A 490 7.66 1.36 27.28
N GLN A 491 7.94 1.18 28.58
CA GLN A 491 9.25 1.35 29.19
C GLN A 491 9.88 2.74 28.92
N LEU A 492 9.04 3.77 28.77
CA LEU A 492 9.52 5.14 28.62
C LEU A 492 10.07 5.66 29.94
N LYS A 493 11.20 6.38 29.87
CA LYS A 493 11.81 7.01 31.04
C LYS A 493 10.90 8.09 31.62
N GLU A 494 10.73 8.03 32.93
CA GLU A 494 9.92 8.99 33.69
C GLU A 494 10.45 10.44 33.55
N GLU A 495 11.77 10.60 33.48
CA GLU A 495 12.45 11.88 33.26
C GLU A 495 12.01 12.58 31.97
N TRP A 496 11.80 11.83 30.88
CA TRP A 496 11.44 12.41 29.59
C TRP A 496 10.00 12.93 29.60
N LEU A 497 9.12 12.19 30.28
CA LEU A 497 7.72 12.57 30.43
C LEU A 497 7.58 13.83 31.30
N PHE A 498 8.25 13.87 32.46
CA PHE A 498 8.23 15.05 33.33
C PHE A 498 8.94 16.25 32.70
N GLY A 499 10.08 16.04 32.04
CA GLY A 499 10.78 17.10 31.31
C GLY A 499 9.90 17.74 30.24
N SER A 500 9.14 16.93 29.50
CA SER A 500 8.18 17.42 28.50
C SER A 500 7.04 18.23 29.13
N GLN A 501 6.48 17.75 30.26
CA GLN A 501 5.45 18.47 31.00
C GLN A 501 5.95 19.80 31.58
N GLU A 502 7.18 19.83 32.08
CA GLU A 502 7.83 21.03 32.60
C GLU A 502 8.06 22.04 31.48
N MET A 503 8.61 21.60 30.34
CA MET A 503 8.81 22.44 29.16
C MET A 503 7.49 23.06 28.68
N PHE A 504 6.43 22.27 28.56
CA PHE A 504 5.11 22.81 28.22
C PHE A 504 4.59 23.82 29.24
N SER A 505 4.78 23.55 30.54
CA SER A 505 4.37 24.46 31.61
C SER A 505 5.10 25.80 31.54
N LYS A 506 6.41 25.80 31.23
CA LYS A 506 7.21 27.02 30.98
C LYS A 506 6.64 27.87 29.85
N TYR A 507 6.22 27.24 28.75
CA TYR A 507 5.62 27.96 27.61
C TYR A 507 4.18 28.42 27.88
N LYS A 508 3.43 27.71 28.73
CA LYS A 508 2.08 28.09 29.13
C LYS A 508 2.05 29.26 30.13
N GLU A 509 3.07 29.38 30.98
CA GLU A 509 3.09 30.34 32.10
C GLU A 509 3.59 31.76 31.78
N ILE A 510 3.86 32.12 30.51
CA ILE A 510 4.27 33.49 30.16
C ILE A 510 3.46 33.98 28.94
N PRO A 511 2.50 34.91 29.15
CA PRO A 511 2.84 36.31 29.35
C PRO A 511 2.10 36.97 30.54
N GLY A 512 2.82 37.30 31.63
CA GLY A 512 2.34 38.33 32.56
C GLY A 512 2.64 38.18 34.07
N ARG A 513 3.08 37.02 34.59
CA ARG A 513 3.44 36.92 36.01
C ARG A 513 4.95 36.93 36.21
N LYS A 514 5.46 38.10 36.62
CA LYS A 514 6.79 38.25 37.22
C LYS A 514 6.95 37.19 38.32
N ARG A 515 7.94 36.31 38.19
CA ARG A 515 8.47 35.55 39.34
C ARG A 515 8.94 36.57 40.37
N LYS A 516 8.21 36.73 41.48
CA LYS A 516 8.79 37.32 42.69
C LYS A 516 9.74 36.26 43.25
N PHE A 517 11.02 36.37 42.92
CA PHE A 517 12.06 35.78 43.76
C PHE A 517 12.05 36.57 45.08
N GLY A 518 11.62 35.92 46.15
CA GLY A 518 11.89 36.38 47.51
C GLY A 518 13.28 35.93 47.89
N TYR A 519 14.11 36.89 48.29
CA TYR A 519 15.33 36.64 49.07
C TYR A 519 14.99 36.14 50.46
#